data_AF-E7MLA0-F1
#
_entry.id   AF-E7MLA0-F1
#
_cell.length_a   1.000
_cell.length_b   1.000
_cell.length_c   1.000
_cell.angle_alpha   90.00
_cell.angle_beta   90.00
_cell.angle_gamma   90.00
#
_symmetry.space_group_name_H-M   'P 1'
#
loop_
_entity.id
_entity.type
_entity.pdbx_description
1 polymer ?
#
loop_
_entity_poly.entity_id
_entity_poly.type
_entity_poly.pdbx_seq_one_letter_code
_entity_poly.pdbx_strand_id
1 'polypeptide(L)' 'MAIDDVLKKHGLEADTFCGDVGTCLSNQCDTIFISKELAERIKDRADVPVIVIEDFMNSKEVEEKTLNYLNSLQ' A
#
# COMPACT_ATOMS: atom_id res chain seq x y z
N MET A 1 11.76 -3.11 -3.31
CA MET A 1 10.70 -2.13 -2.94
C MET A 1 10.10 -2.66 -1.66
N ALA A 2 9.88 -1.83 -0.65
CA ALA A 2 9.57 -2.31 0.71
C ALA A 2 8.42 -3.33 0.75
N ILE A 3 7.39 -3.16 -0.09
CA ILE A 3 6.26 -4.10 -0.20
C ILE A 3 6.64 -5.37 -0.98
N ASP A 4 7.32 -5.27 -2.13
CA ASP A 4 7.79 -6.45 -2.89
C ASP A 4 8.66 -7.37 -2.04
N ASP A 5 9.51 -6.79 -1.19
CA ASP A 5 10.41 -7.53 -0.33
C ASP A 5 9.62 -8.30 0.74
N VAL A 6 8.54 -7.70 1.26
CA VAL A 6 7.57 -8.36 2.15
C VAL A 6 6.83 -9.48 1.43
N LEU A 7 6.28 -9.22 0.24
CA LEU A 7 5.55 -10.22 -0.54
C LEU A 7 6.42 -11.45 -0.82
N LYS A 8 7.66 -11.25 -1.29
CA LYS A 8 8.62 -12.34 -1.55
C LYS A 8 8.96 -13.12 -0.29
N LYS A 9 9.13 -12.44 0.84
CA LYS A 9 9.47 -13.08 2.13
C LYS A 9 8.37 -14.04 2.61
N HIS A 10 7.11 -13.71 2.33
CA HIS A 10 5.94 -14.50 2.73
C HIS A 10 5.44 -15.44 1.61
N GLY A 11 6.11 -15.47 0.46
CA GLY A 11 5.70 -16.31 -0.69
C GLY A 11 4.38 -15.86 -1.32
N LEU A 12 4.07 -14.58 -1.25
CA LEU A 12 2.86 -13.97 -1.79
C LEU A 12 3.16 -13.35 -3.17
N GLU A 13 2.24 -13.52 -4.11
CA GLU A 13 2.28 -12.86 -5.42
C GLU A 13 1.27 -11.72 -5.46
N ALA A 14 1.76 -10.51 -5.76
CA ALA A 14 0.93 -9.36 -6.07
C ALA A 14 1.67 -8.43 -7.03
N ASP A 15 0.91 -7.73 -7.88
CA ASP A 15 1.44 -6.68 -8.74
C ASP A 15 1.56 -5.38 -7.95
N THR A 16 2.78 -4.89 -7.81
CA THR A 16 3.07 -3.63 -7.11
C THR A 16 3.42 -2.54 -8.11
N PHE A 17 2.87 -1.36 -7.88
CA PHE A 17 3.16 -0.19 -8.69
C PHE A 17 3.48 1.00 -7.78
N CYS A 18 4.61 1.65 -8.03
CA CYS A 18 4.97 2.90 -7.37
C CYS A 18 4.73 4.06 -8.33
N GLY A 19 3.79 4.93 -7.96
CA GLY A 19 3.47 6.14 -8.69
C GLY A 19 3.23 7.32 -7.75
N ASP A 20 3.02 8.50 -8.32
CA ASP A 20 2.63 9.69 -7.59
C ASP A 20 1.13 9.70 -7.25
N VAL A 21 0.72 10.73 -6.49
CA VAL A 21 -0.66 10.97 -6.01
C VAL A 21 -1.70 11.06 -7.15
N GLY A 22 -1.32 11.56 -8.32
CA GLY A 22 -2.21 11.64 -9.48
C GLY A 22 -2.32 10.31 -10.23
N THR A 23 -1.20 9.58 -10.31
CA THR A 23 -1.15 8.30 -11.02
C THR A 23 -1.79 7.17 -10.21
N CYS A 24 -1.67 7.17 -8.87
CA CYS A 24 -2.25 6.11 -8.03
C CYS A 24 -3.79 6.07 -8.06
N LEU A 25 -4.46 7.21 -8.29
CA LEU A 25 -5.91 7.28 -8.45
C LEU A 25 -6.40 6.88 -9.85
N SER A 26 -5.51 6.96 -10.85
CA SER A 26 -5.86 6.66 -12.24
C SER A 26 -5.64 5.19 -12.60
N ASN A 27 -4.78 4.50 -11.84
CA ASN A 27 -4.48 3.10 -12.04
C ASN A 27 -5.50 2.21 -11.35
N GLN A 28 -5.90 1.14 -12.04
CA GLN A 28 -6.71 0.09 -11.46
C GLN A 28 -5.86 -0.70 -10.46
N CYS A 29 -6.29 -0.73 -9.20
CA CYS A 29 -5.65 -1.45 -8.11
C CYS A 29 -6.69 -1.84 -7.07
N ASP A 30 -6.37 -2.82 -6.21
CA ASP A 30 -7.27 -3.24 -5.11
C ASP A 30 -7.04 -2.44 -3.82
N THR A 31 -5.86 -1.82 -3.68
CA THR A 31 -5.45 -1.08 -2.49
C THR A 31 -4.33 -0.10 -2.79
N ILE A 32 -4.23 0.96 -1.99
CA ILE A 32 -3.19 1.98 -2.11
C ILE A 32 -2.43 2.08 -0.79
N PHE A 33 -1.13 1.81 -0.82
CA PHE A 33 -0.22 2.08 0.30
C PHE A 33 0.40 3.46 0.13
N ILE A 34 0.23 4.35 1.11
CA ILE A 34 0.65 5.75 0.98
C ILE A 34 1.05 6.35 2.33
N SER A 35 1.91 7.37 2.30
CA SER A 35 2.31 8.07 3.52
C SER A 35 1.16 8.88 4.09
N LYS A 36 1.13 9.05 5.41
CA LYS A 36 0.10 9.82 6.12
C LYS A 36 -0.16 11.21 5.53
N GLU A 37 0.90 11.92 5.18
CA GLU A 37 0.81 13.27 4.60
C GLU A 37 0.11 13.30 3.23
N LEU A 38 0.29 12.25 2.44
CA LEU A 38 -0.28 12.16 1.10
C LEU A 38 -1.66 11.48 1.12
N ALA A 39 -1.93 10.62 2.11
CA ALA A 39 -3.23 9.98 2.31
C ALA A 39 -4.36 11.00 2.41
N GLU A 40 -4.14 12.10 3.14
CA GLU A 40 -5.13 13.17 3.30
C GLU A 40 -5.53 13.83 1.97
N ARG A 41 -4.65 13.78 0.96
CA ARG A 41 -4.90 14.37 -0.36
C ARG A 41 -5.78 13.50 -1.25
N ILE A 42 -5.79 12.19 -1.01
CA ILE A 42 -6.48 11.21 -1.85
C ILE A 42 -7.66 10.54 -1.17
N LYS A 43 -7.80 10.64 0.16
CA LYS A 43 -8.86 9.97 0.92
C LYS A 43 -10.28 10.20 0.37
N ASP A 44 -10.53 11.38 -0.19
CA ASP A 44 -11.85 11.77 -0.70
C ASP A 44 -12.05 11.37 -2.18
N ARG A 45 -11.01 10.87 -2.84
CA ARG A 45 -10.98 10.50 -4.26
C ARG A 45 -10.67 9.03 -4.50
N ALA A 46 -10.14 8.34 -3.50
CA ALA A 46 -9.78 6.94 -3.60
C ALA A 46 -11.04 6.08 -3.46
N ASP A 47 -11.36 5.33 -4.51
CA ASP A 47 -12.47 4.37 -4.50
C ASP A 47 -12.08 3.04 -3.81
N VAL A 48 -10.79 2.88 -3.50
CA VAL A 48 -10.19 1.66 -2.96
C VAL A 48 -9.61 1.91 -1.56
N PRO A 49 -9.45 0.87 -0.73
CA PRO A 49 -8.81 0.99 0.59
C PRO A 49 -7.46 1.70 0.52
N VAL A 50 -7.30 2.73 1.34
CA VAL A 50 -6.04 3.47 1.49
C VAL A 50 -5.37 3.06 2.79
N ILE A 51 -4.26 2.35 2.69
CA ILE A 51 -3.45 1.92 3.82
C ILE A 51 -2.38 2.96 4.09
N VAL A 52 -2.53 3.64 5.23
CA VAL A 52 -1.59 4.65 5.67
C VAL A 52 -0.38 4.01 6.34
N ILE A 53 0.79 4.34 5.82
CA ILE A 53 2.12 4.03 6.36
C ILE A 53 2.67 5.32 7.00
N GLU A 54 3.07 5.29 8.27
CA GLU A 54 3.72 6.45 8.90
C GLU A 54 5.18 6.57 8.45
N ASP A 55 5.93 5.47 8.44
CA ASP A 55 7.33 5.44 7.99
C ASP A 55 7.63 4.28 7.02
N PHE A 56 7.85 4.59 5.74
CA PHE A 56 8.24 3.59 4.74
C PHE A 56 9.65 3.02 4.94
N MET A 57 10.50 3.69 5.73
CA MET A 57 11.82 3.16 6.11
C MET A 57 11.69 2.11 7.22
N ASN A 58 10.57 2.10 7.94
CA ASN A 58 10.27 1.09 8.94
C ASN A 58 9.71 -0.18 8.29
N SER A 59 10.61 -1.09 7.91
CA SER A 59 10.24 -2.36 7.29
C SER A 59 9.24 -3.17 8.11
N LYS A 60 9.25 -3.07 9.45
CA LYS A 60 8.28 -3.77 10.31
C LYS A 60 6.87 -3.21 10.16
N GLU A 61 6.73 -1.89 10.13
CA GLU A 61 5.42 -1.26 9.94
C GLU A 61 4.85 -1.61 8.56
N VAL A 62 5.68 -1.49 7.52
CA VAL A 62 5.28 -1.86 6.16
C VAL A 62 4.85 -3.33 6.11
N GLU A 63 5.61 -4.23 6.72
CA GLU A 63 5.30 -5.65 6.79
C GLU A 63 3.98 -5.93 7.52
N GLU A 64 3.79 -5.37 8.72
CA GLU A 64 2.58 -5.55 9.51
C GLU A 64 1.34 -5.01 8.80
N LYS A 65 1.42 -3.80 8.22
CA LYS A 65 0.30 -3.18 7.50
C LYS A 65 -0.07 -3.95 6.24
N THR A 66 0.94 -4.40 5.49
CA THR A 66 0.73 -5.20 4.27
C THR A 66 0.07 -6.54 4.61
N LEU A 67 0.61 -7.27 5.59
CA LEU A 67 0.06 -8.56 6.00
C LEU A 67 -1.34 -8.43 6.61
N ASN A 68 -1.59 -7.40 7.43
CA ASN A 68 -2.93 -7.16 7.99
C ASN A 68 -3.96 -6.92 6.89
N TYR A 69 -3.62 -6.16 5.84
CA TYR A 69 -4.51 -5.96 4.70
C TYR A 69 -4.74 -7.28 3.94
N LEU A 70 -3.67 -8.01 3.61
CA LEU A 70 -3.80 -9.27 2.86
C LEU A 70 -4.60 -10.34 3.63
N ASN A 71 -4.42 -10.45 4.96
CA ASN A 71 -5.21 -11.33 5.81
C ASN A 71 -6.68 -10.93 5.88
N SER A 72 -7.01 -9.64 5.65
CA SER A 72 -8.41 -9.18 5.61
C SER A 72 -9.14 -9.56 4.32
N LEU A 73 -8.40 -10.00 3.29
CA LEU A 73 -8.95 -10.47 2.02
C LEU A 73 -9.24 -11.99 1.98
N GLN A 74 -8.79 -12.75 2.98
CA GLN A 74 -9.11 -14.18 3.16
C GLN A 74 -10.40 -14.38 3.95
#